data_AF-A0A358U7I6-F1
#
_entry.id   AF-A0A358U7I6-F1
#
_cell.length_a   1.000
_cell.length_b   1.000
_cell.length_c   1.000
_cell.angle_alpha   90.00
_cell.angle_beta   90.00
_cell.angle_gamma   90.00
#
_symmetry.space_group_name_H-M   'P 1'
#
loop_
_entity.id
_entity.type
_entity.pdbx_description
1 polymer ?
#
loop_
_entity_poly.entity_id
_entity_poly.type
_entity_poly.pdbx_seq_one_letter_code
_entity_poly.pdbx_strand_id
1 'polypeptide(L)'
;MWHYIARDNDLIAMLTALEKRFWHNVETLTPPPMDGSEASSELLSRLYPNANNKTQITRDDALPLITQFEEALDAEKTASERKDEAANKLKALMGAYEICVAGDRTITWKNISSERLDSKVLKLERPEIYSKYVSRNSYRRFSIK
;
A
#
# COMPACT_ATOMS: atom_id res chain seq x y z
N MET A 1 18.16 -26.41 23.29
CA MET A 1 18.66 -25.10 23.77
C MET A 1 17.46 -24.34 24.28
N TRP A 2 17.46 -23.91 25.55
CA TRP A 2 16.33 -23.17 26.14
C TRP A 2 16.76 -21.74 26.40
N HIS A 3 15.93 -20.78 26.00
CA HIS A 3 16.13 -19.37 26.28
C HIS A 3 15.21 -18.95 27.43
N TYR A 4 15.79 -18.46 28.52
CA TYR A 4 15.06 -17.90 29.64
C TYR A 4 14.61 -16.48 29.29
N ILE A 5 13.30 -16.22 29.38
CA ILE A 5 12.72 -14.89 29.22
C ILE A 5 12.42 -14.36 30.62
N ALA A 6 13.16 -13.33 31.05
CA ALA A 6 12.94 -12.71 32.34
C ALA A 6 11.62 -11.93 32.35
N ARG A 7 10.92 -11.97 33.50
CA ARG A 7 9.72 -11.16 33.70
C ARG A 7 10.12 -9.69 33.78
N ASP A 8 9.58 -8.88 32.89
CA ASP A 8 9.73 -7.42 32.88
C ASP A 8 8.43 -6.78 33.40
N ASN A 9 8.48 -6.24 34.62
CA ASN A 9 7.29 -5.63 35.23
C ASN A 9 6.91 -4.30 34.55
N ASP A 10 7.86 -3.57 33.97
CA ASP A 10 7.58 -2.30 33.30
C ASP A 10 6.88 -2.55 31.96
N LEU A 11 7.36 -3.54 31.20
CA LEU A 11 6.69 -3.99 29.98
C LEU A 11 5.27 -4.49 30.26
N ILE A 12 5.08 -5.26 31.34
CA ILE A 12 3.75 -5.74 31.75
C ILE A 12 2.83 -4.59 32.13
N ALA A 13 3.32 -3.60 32.88
CA ALA A 13 2.54 -2.43 33.25
C ALA A 13 2.12 -1.62 32.02
N MET A 14 3.03 -1.42 31.06
CA MET A 14 2.75 -0.77 29.79
C MET A 14 1.67 -1.52 28.98
N LEU A 15 1.81 -2.84 28.80
CA LEU A 15 0.83 -3.65 28.09
C LEU A 15 -0.55 -3.60 28.76
N THR A 16 -0.59 -3.73 30.09
CA THR A 16 -1.85 -3.66 30.85
C THR A 16 -2.55 -2.31 30.67
N ALA A 17 -1.80 -1.21 30.63
CA ALA A 17 -2.35 0.12 30.39
C ALA A 17 -2.90 0.27 28.95
N LEU A 18 -2.20 -0.28 27.96
CA LEU A 18 -2.65 -0.31 26.57
C LEU A 18 -3.94 -1.14 26.42
N GLU A 19 -4.00 -2.32 27.03
CA GLU A 19 -5.16 -3.21 27.02
C GLU A 19 -6.39 -2.54 27.65
N LYS A 20 -6.21 -1.87 28.81
CA LYS A 20 -7.30 -1.11 29.45
C LYS A 20 -7.85 -0.02 28.54
N ARG A 21 -6.97 0.74 27.88
CA ARG A 21 -7.38 1.79 26.92
C ARG A 21 -8.12 1.19 25.72
N PHE A 22 -7.61 0.09 25.18
CA PHE A 22 -8.25 -0.62 24.08
C PHE A 22 -9.65 -1.09 24.49
N TRP A 23 -9.79 -1.75 25.64
CA TRP A 23 -11.07 -2.25 26.12
C TRP A 23 -12.09 -1.14 26.37
N HIS A 24 -11.64 -0.01 26.94
CA HIS A 24 -12.50 1.17 27.11
C HIS A 24 -13.02 1.71 25.76
N ASN A 25 -12.18 1.76 24.73
CA ASN A 25 -12.61 2.16 23.38
C ASN A 25 -13.64 1.19 22.80
N VAL A 26 -13.49 -0.12 23.05
CA VAL A 26 -14.48 -1.14 22.65
C VAL A 26 -15.82 -0.93 23.38
N GLU A 27 -15.80 -0.75 24.70
CA GLU A 27 -17.02 -0.54 25.50
C GLU A 27 -17.78 0.74 25.11
N THR A 28 -17.05 1.80 24.76
CA THR A 28 -17.62 3.09 24.36
C THR A 28 -17.93 3.18 22.87
N LEU A 29 -17.65 2.13 22.09
CA LEU A 29 -17.74 2.13 20.62
C LEU A 29 -16.97 3.30 19.98
N THR A 30 -15.85 3.69 20.60
CA THR A 30 -14.98 4.75 20.09
C THR A 30 -13.98 4.14 19.11
N PRO A 31 -14.10 4.40 17.79
CA PRO A 31 -13.13 3.88 16.84
C PRO A 31 -11.75 4.48 17.12
N PRO A 32 -10.66 3.72 16.89
CA PRO A 32 -9.32 4.28 16.92
C PRO A 32 -9.19 5.38 15.85
N PRO A 33 -8.26 6.35 16.04
CA PRO A 33 -7.99 7.34 15.02
C PRO A 33 -7.49 6.67 13.73
N MET A 34 -7.87 7.23 12.59
CA MET A 34 -7.39 6.74 11.29
C MET A 34 -5.92 7.04 11.14
N ASP A 35 -5.17 6.06 10.64
CA ASP A 35 -3.73 6.14 10.44
C ASP A 35 -3.33 5.68 9.03
N GLY A 36 -2.03 5.71 8.74
CA GLY A 36 -1.48 5.25 7.45
C GLY A 36 -1.41 3.73 7.28
N SER A 37 -2.05 2.94 8.16
CA SER A 37 -2.00 1.48 8.08
C SER A 37 -2.94 0.91 7.01
N GLU A 38 -2.63 -0.31 6.56
CA GLU A 38 -3.51 -1.08 5.67
C GLU A 38 -4.86 -1.35 6.33
N ALA A 39 -4.90 -1.55 7.65
CA ALA A 39 -6.13 -1.78 8.41
C ALA A 39 -7.09 -0.58 8.36
N SER A 40 -6.58 0.65 8.46
CA SER A 40 -7.39 1.87 8.28
C SER A 40 -7.98 1.96 6.87
N SER A 41 -7.19 1.62 5.85
CA SER A 41 -7.62 1.64 4.45
C SER A 41 -8.69 0.57 4.16
N GLU A 42 -8.51 -0.64 4.69
CA GLU A 42 -9.47 -1.72 4.56
C GLU A 42 -10.78 -1.40 5.29
N LEU A 43 -10.70 -0.84 6.50
CA LEU A 43 -11.87 -0.41 7.25
C LEU A 43 -12.70 0.62 6.47
N LEU A 44 -12.06 1.66 5.90
CA LEU A 44 -12.76 2.66 5.07
C LEU A 44 -13.44 2.05 3.85
N SER A 45 -12.77 1.09 3.21
CA SER A 45 -13.29 0.38 2.03
C SER A 45 -14.52 -0.46 2.39
N ARG A 46 -14.52 -1.09 3.58
CA ARG A 46 -15.66 -1.87 4.11
C ARG A 46 -16.81 -0.98 4.59
N LEU A 47 -16.52 0.14 5.24
CA LEU A 47 -17.54 1.08 5.74
C LEU A 47 -18.23 1.85 4.62
N TYR A 48 -17.48 2.24 3.58
CA TYR A 48 -17.98 3.09 2.51
C TYR A 48 -17.72 2.50 1.10
N PRO A 49 -18.21 1.29 0.80
CA PRO A 49 -17.88 0.58 -0.45
C PRO A 49 -18.46 1.25 -1.69
N ASN A 50 -19.58 1.99 -1.55
CA ASN A 50 -20.24 2.70 -2.63
C ASN A 50 -20.46 4.17 -2.23
N ALA A 51 -20.37 5.07 -3.21
CA ALA A 51 -20.80 6.45 -3.00
C ALA A 51 -22.33 6.49 -2.86
N ASN A 52 -22.84 7.40 -2.03
CA ASN A 52 -24.27 7.71 -2.07
C ASN A 52 -24.55 8.63 -3.28
N ASN A 53 -25.82 8.72 -3.69
CA ASN A 53 -26.23 9.59 -4.81
C ASN A 53 -26.14 11.10 -4.51
N LYS A 54 -25.43 11.51 -3.44
CA LYS A 54 -25.15 12.91 -3.14
C LYS A 54 -23.84 13.29 -3.84
N THR A 55 -23.84 14.39 -4.57
CA THR A 55 -22.78 14.72 -5.52
C THR A 55 -21.57 15.41 -4.88
N GLN A 56 -21.75 16.22 -3.82
CA GLN A 56 -20.65 16.95 -3.20
C GLN A 56 -20.94 17.39 -1.76
N ILE A 57 -19.88 17.61 -0.99
CA ILE A 57 -19.86 18.32 0.29
C ILE A 57 -18.68 19.31 0.29
N THR A 58 -18.76 20.37 1.08
CA THR A 58 -17.66 21.33 1.29
C THR A 58 -17.12 21.21 2.71
N ARG A 59 -15.80 21.11 2.85
CA ARG A 59 -15.08 20.84 4.11
C ARG A 59 -13.74 21.57 4.10
N ASP A 60 -13.70 22.80 4.61
CA ASP A 60 -12.46 23.61 4.65
C ASP A 60 -11.41 23.01 5.60
N ASP A 61 -11.83 22.20 6.56
CA ASP A 61 -10.96 21.43 7.45
C ASP A 61 -10.17 20.33 6.71
N ALA A 62 -10.48 20.05 5.45
CA ALA A 62 -9.70 19.13 4.62
C ALA A 62 -8.43 19.76 4.02
N LEU A 63 -8.33 21.10 3.96
CA LEU A 63 -7.20 21.79 3.33
C LEU A 63 -5.83 21.40 3.91
N PRO A 64 -5.65 21.32 5.25
CA PRO A 64 -4.36 20.89 5.82
C PRO A 64 -3.98 19.45 5.43
N LEU A 65 -4.97 18.56 5.29
CA LEU A 65 -4.74 17.17 4.89
C LEU A 65 -4.37 17.06 3.41
N ILE A 66 -4.93 17.93 2.55
CA ILE A 66 -4.55 18.02 1.13
C ILE A 66 -3.08 18.44 1.02
N THR A 67 -2.69 19.51 1.72
CA THR A 67 -1.29 19.98 1.73
C THR A 67 -0.34 18.89 2.23
N GLN A 68 -0.68 18.21 3.33
CA GLN A 68 0.13 17.10 3.84
C GLN A 68 0.29 15.97 2.81
N PHE A 69 -0.78 15.63 2.09
CA PHE A 69 -0.75 14.61 1.05
C PHE A 69 0.16 15.01 -0.12
N GLU A 70 0.04 16.25 -0.60
CA GLU A 70 0.84 16.76 -1.71
C GLU A 70 2.33 16.83 -1.37
N GLU A 71 2.68 17.30 -0.17
CA GLU A 71 4.06 17.31 0.33
C GLU A 71 4.65 15.88 0.37
N ALA A 72 3.86 14.91 0.84
CA ALA A 72 4.28 13.51 0.88
C ALA A 72 4.46 12.92 -0.53
N LEU A 73 3.58 13.28 -1.47
CA LEU A 73 3.66 12.84 -2.86
C LEU A 73 4.93 13.36 -3.54
N ASP A 74 5.28 14.62 -3.32
CA ASP A 74 6.52 15.22 -3.86
C ASP A 74 7.77 14.58 -3.25
N ALA A 75 7.73 14.27 -1.95
CA ALA A 75 8.81 13.54 -1.28
C ALA A 75 8.96 12.11 -1.84
N GLU A 76 7.86 11.40 -2.07
CA GLU A 76 7.85 10.06 -2.69
C GLU A 76 8.44 10.10 -4.09
N LYS A 77 8.01 11.06 -4.92
CA LYS A 77 8.52 11.26 -6.27
C LYS A 77 10.03 11.50 -6.26
N THR A 78 10.49 12.41 -5.41
CA THR A 78 11.92 12.72 -5.28
C THR A 78 12.73 11.49 -4.85
N ALA A 79 12.22 10.70 -3.89
CA ALA A 79 12.87 9.47 -3.46
C ALA A 79 12.90 8.41 -4.57
N SER A 80 11.81 8.29 -5.34
CA SER A 80 11.73 7.39 -6.49
C SER A 80 12.74 7.77 -7.57
N GLU A 81 12.85 9.05 -7.93
CA GLU A 81 13.82 9.53 -8.91
C GLU A 81 15.27 9.21 -8.50
N ARG A 82 15.62 9.43 -7.22
CA ARG A 82 16.95 9.06 -6.70
C ARG A 82 17.22 7.56 -6.75
N LYS A 83 16.21 6.75 -6.41
CA LYS A 83 16.29 5.28 -6.50
C LYS A 83 16.51 4.84 -7.95
N ASP A 84 15.76 5.41 -8.89
CA ASP A 84 15.87 5.08 -10.31
C ASP A 84 17.21 5.53 -10.90
N GLU A 85 17.71 6.70 -10.51
CA GLU A 85 19.05 7.17 -10.89
C GLU A 85 20.13 6.18 -10.41
N ALA A 86 20.07 5.77 -9.14
CA ALA A 86 20.99 4.77 -8.59
C ALA A 86 20.87 3.42 -9.31
N ALA A 87 19.65 2.95 -9.57
CA ALA A 87 19.42 1.71 -10.32
C ALA A 87 19.98 1.79 -11.74
N ASN A 88 19.83 2.92 -12.43
CA ASN A 88 20.39 3.12 -13.77
C ASN A 88 21.92 3.17 -13.76
N LYS A 89 22.54 3.80 -12.75
CA LYS A 89 23.99 3.73 -12.55
C LYS A 89 24.48 2.30 -12.34
N LEU A 90 23.77 1.49 -11.55
CA LEU A 90 24.08 0.06 -11.37
C LEU A 90 23.94 -0.72 -12.67
N LYS A 91 22.87 -0.50 -13.45
CA LYS A 91 22.71 -1.13 -14.77
C LYS A 91 23.82 -0.74 -15.74
N ALA A 92 24.25 0.52 -15.73
CA ALA A 92 25.36 0.98 -16.55
C ALA A 92 26.70 0.29 -16.17
N LEU A 93 26.92 0.05 -14.87
CA LEU A 93 28.07 -0.73 -14.39
C LEU A 93 27.97 -2.22 -14.77
N MET A 94 26.76 -2.78 -14.76
CA MET A 94 26.51 -4.18 -15.15
C MET A 94 26.60 -4.40 -16.65
N GLY A 95 26.26 -3.41 -17.48
CA GLY A 95 26.30 -3.53 -18.94
C GLY A 95 25.47 -4.72 -19.43
N ALA A 96 26.13 -5.67 -20.10
CA ALA A 96 25.49 -6.90 -20.60
C ALA A 96 25.48 -8.07 -19.58
N TYR A 97 26.04 -7.88 -18.39
CA TYR A 97 26.14 -8.93 -17.38
C TYR A 97 24.88 -9.01 -16.52
N GLU A 98 24.41 -10.22 -16.28
CA GLU A 98 23.17 -10.46 -15.54
C GLU A 98 23.32 -10.40 -14.01
N ILE A 99 24.54 -10.55 -13.50
CA ILE A 99 24.84 -10.65 -12.07
C ILE A 99 26.06 -9.78 -11.76
N CYS A 100 25.94 -8.96 -10.71
CA CYS A 100 27.04 -8.18 -10.16
C CYS A 100 27.11 -8.41 -8.64
N VAL A 101 28.30 -8.70 -8.12
CA VAL A 101 28.55 -8.92 -6.69
C VAL A 101 29.35 -7.73 -6.17
N ALA A 102 28.84 -7.07 -5.14
CA ALA A 102 29.47 -5.92 -4.50
C ALA A 102 29.47 -6.12 -2.98
N GLY A 103 30.62 -6.51 -2.42
CA GLY A 103 30.74 -6.87 -1.00
C GLY A 103 29.88 -8.08 -0.63
N ASP A 104 28.96 -7.89 0.30
CA ASP A 104 27.99 -8.89 0.77
C ASP A 104 26.67 -8.89 -0.03
N ARG A 105 26.55 -8.06 -1.08
CA ARG A 105 25.32 -7.89 -1.86
C ARG A 105 25.46 -8.44 -3.27
N THR A 106 24.39 -9.04 -3.75
CA THR A 106 24.25 -9.52 -5.14
C THR A 106 23.15 -8.75 -5.84
N ILE A 107 23.47 -8.19 -6.99
CA ILE A 107 22.55 -7.46 -7.87
C ILE A 107 22.29 -8.34 -9.08
N THR A 108 21.02 -8.54 -9.43
CA THR A 108 20.61 -9.33 -10.59
C THR A 108 19.77 -8.51 -11.55
N TRP A 109 20.13 -8.52 -12.83
CA TRP A 109 19.38 -7.88 -13.91
C TRP A 109 19.34 -8.82 -15.11
N LYS A 110 18.27 -9.61 -15.21
CA LYS A 110 18.10 -10.69 -16.19
C LYS A 110 17.00 -10.36 -17.19
N ASN A 111 17.04 -10.98 -18.36
CA ASN A 111 15.91 -10.98 -19.27
C ASN A 111 14.76 -11.82 -18.70
N ILE A 112 13.59 -11.23 -18.57
CA ILE A 112 12.37 -11.92 -18.13
C ILE A 112 11.34 -11.80 -19.25
N SER A 113 10.95 -12.94 -19.82
CA SER A 113 9.80 -13.01 -20.72
C SER A 113 8.55 -13.39 -19.93
N SER A 114 7.45 -12.70 -20.21
CA SER A 114 6.13 -13.01 -19.66
C SER A 114 5.12 -13.00 -20.79
N GLU A 115 4.43 -14.12 -20.94
CA GLU A 115 3.29 -14.23 -21.85
C GLU A 115 2.05 -13.78 -21.09
N ARG A 116 1.29 -12.87 -21.69
CA ARG A 116 0.02 -12.39 -21.15
C ARG A 116 -1.05 -12.53 -22.21
N LEU A 117 -2.23 -12.93 -21.77
CA LEU A 117 -3.40 -13.01 -22.62
C LEU A 117 -3.81 -11.59 -23.05
N ASP A 118 -3.85 -11.34 -24.37
CA ASP A 118 -4.40 -10.10 -24.89
C ASP A 118 -5.93 -10.12 -24.77
N SER A 119 -6.40 -9.59 -23.64
CA SER A 119 -7.82 -9.50 -23.32
C SER A 119 -8.62 -8.62 -24.30
N LYS A 120 -7.97 -7.68 -25.00
CA LYS A 120 -8.65 -6.84 -26.00
C LYS A 120 -8.91 -7.64 -27.27
N VAL A 121 -7.88 -8.34 -27.77
CA VAL A 121 -8.01 -9.22 -28.93
C VAL A 121 -8.99 -10.35 -28.63
N LEU A 122 -8.92 -10.96 -27.44
CA LEU A 122 -9.87 -12.01 -27.05
C LEU A 122 -11.32 -11.50 -27.01
N LYS A 123 -11.55 -10.27 -26.53
CA LYS A 123 -12.87 -9.66 -26.51
C LYS A 123 -13.42 -9.40 -27.92
N LEU A 124 -12.55 -9.07 -28.87
CA LEU A 124 -12.90 -8.82 -30.28
C LEU A 124 -13.20 -10.13 -31.02
N GLU A 125 -12.30 -11.11 -30.92
CA GLU A 125 -12.36 -12.38 -31.67
C GLU A 125 -13.33 -13.40 -31.05
N ARG A 126 -13.39 -13.48 -29.72
CA ARG A 126 -14.17 -14.47 -28.97
C ARG A 126 -14.91 -13.83 -27.78
N PRO A 127 -15.88 -12.93 -28.03
CA PRO A 127 -16.61 -12.22 -26.99
C PRO A 127 -17.36 -13.16 -26.02
N GLU A 128 -17.82 -14.33 -26.48
CA GLU A 128 -18.49 -15.33 -25.66
C GLU A 128 -17.57 -15.90 -24.57
N ILE A 129 -16.32 -16.20 -24.95
CA ILE A 129 -15.30 -16.69 -24.02
C ILE A 129 -14.95 -15.56 -23.03
N TYR A 130 -14.71 -14.35 -23.53
CA TYR A 130 -14.41 -13.20 -22.67
C TYR A 130 -15.52 -12.96 -21.63
N SER A 131 -16.79 -12.98 -22.04
CA SER A 131 -17.93 -12.77 -21.15
C SER A 131 -18.06 -13.86 -20.08
N LYS A 132 -17.73 -15.12 -20.42
CA LYS A 132 -17.79 -16.24 -19.47
C LYS A 132 -16.76 -16.12 -18.32
N TYR A 133 -15.62 -15.49 -18.58
CA TYR A 133 -14.50 -15.45 -17.62
C TYR A 133 -14.22 -14.06 -17.04
N VAL A 134 -14.97 -13.03 -17.42
CA VAL A 134 -14.79 -11.69 -16.86
C VAL A 134 -15.41 -11.60 -15.47
N SER A 135 -14.57 -11.43 -14.45
CA SER A 135 -15.01 -11.06 -13.11
C SER A 135 -15.16 -9.54 -13.02
N ARG A 136 -16.33 -9.05 -12.62
CA ARG A 136 -16.54 -7.62 -12.34
C ARG A 136 -16.28 -7.37 -10.86
N ASN A 137 -15.36 -6.45 -10.58
CA ASN A 137 -15.16 -5.90 -9.24
C ASN A 137 -15.38 -4.39 -9.29
N SER A 138 -16.03 -3.83 -8.28
CA SER A 138 -16.29 -2.40 -8.14
C SER A 138 -15.65 -1.91 -6.85
N TYR A 139 -14.92 -0.80 -6.92
CA TYR A 139 -14.29 -0.16 -5.77
C TYR A 139 -14.36 1.35 -5.92
N ARG A 140 -14.25 2.07 -4.81
CA ARG A 140 -14.09 3.53 -4.83
C ARG A 140 -12.63 3.88 -4.97
N ARG A 141 -12.31 4.69 -5.98
CA ARG A 141 -10.97 5.20 -6.20
C ARG A 141 -10.79 6.51 -5.45
N PHE A 142 -9.70 6.63 -4.70
CA PHE A 142 -9.23 7.88 -4.12
C PHE A 142 -8.32 8.61 -5.11
N SER A 143 -8.47 9.94 -5.21
CA SER A 143 -7.60 10.81 -6.00
C SER A 143 -7.80 12.26 -5.56
N ILE A 144 -6.71 13.01 -5.47
CA ILE A 144 -6.71 14.48 -5.34
C ILE A 144 -6.41 15.07 -6.73
N LYS A 145 -7.01 16.23 -7.05
CA LYS A 145 -6.86 16.94 -8.33
C LYS A 145 -6.35 18.34 -8.10
#